data_AF-Q0PQX3-F1
#
_entry.id   AF-Q0PQX3-F1
#
_cell.length_a   1.000
_cell.length_b   1.000
_cell.length_c   1.000
_cell.angle_alpha   90.00
_cell.angle_beta   90.00
_cell.angle_gamma   90.00
#
_symmetry.space_group_name_H-M   'P 1'
#
loop_
_entity.id
_entity.type
_entity.pdbx_description
1 polymer ?
#
loop_
_entity_poly.entity_id
_entity_poly.type
_entity_poly.pdbx_seq_one_letter_code
_entity_poly.pdbx_strand_id
1 'polypeptide(L)'
;RAASAPQLHDLIPLRQRIIKRQVLTTVEVIAKPISGQKKTHLVTGYVHKPYPPKYATLARHAGFQGALLVRGTEGGVIPSLRQQGMVFRYDNFGEEVSQEINPHALGIHQEVRAVPLPEDLPKQPRRGDEVAIMVDVKATAAAAAKAGIAALKGEPGPTYDSLLYAGSLILWHTGRETSLEAAANRLRTVLDSGNTLNRLR
;
A
#
# COMPACT_ATOMS: atom_id res chain seq x y z
N ARG A 1 -7.88 7.14 13.17
CA ARG A 1 -8.62 8.41 12.95
C ARG A 1 -9.42 8.80 14.17
N ALA A 2 -10.43 8.02 14.61
CA ALA A 2 -11.16 8.33 15.86
C ALA A 2 -10.22 8.53 17.07
N ALA A 3 -9.21 7.67 17.23
CA ALA A 3 -8.27 7.76 18.35
C ALA A 3 -7.20 8.86 18.22
N SER A 4 -6.85 9.30 17.01
CA SER A 4 -5.65 10.13 16.75
C SER A 4 -5.93 11.49 16.11
N ALA A 5 -7.15 11.68 15.58
CA ALA A 5 -7.63 12.90 14.94
C ALA A 5 -9.17 12.96 15.06
N PRO A 6 -9.72 13.07 16.29
CA PRO A 6 -11.17 12.99 16.55
C PRO A 6 -11.96 14.06 15.79
N GLN A 7 -11.48 15.30 15.76
CA GLN A 7 -12.14 16.38 15.01
C GLN A 7 -12.27 16.08 13.51
N LEU A 8 -11.29 15.38 12.92
CA LEU A 8 -11.34 14.96 11.51
C LEU A 8 -12.31 13.80 11.30
N HIS A 9 -12.46 12.93 12.32
CA HIS A 9 -13.44 11.86 12.34
C HIS A 9 -14.88 12.42 12.42
N ASP A 10 -15.09 13.48 13.20
CA ASP A 10 -16.41 14.11 13.38
C ASP A 10 -16.94 14.75 12.09
N LEU A 11 -16.09 14.93 11.06
CA LEU A 11 -16.50 15.40 9.74
C LEU A 11 -17.10 14.30 8.84
N ILE A 12 -17.17 13.04 9.28
CA ILE A 12 -17.75 11.94 8.47
C ILE A 12 -19.17 12.24 7.98
N PRO A 13 -20.13 12.68 8.84
CA PRO A 13 -21.50 12.97 8.39
C PRO A 13 -21.54 14.06 7.31
N LEU A 14 -20.75 15.12 7.46
CA LEU A 14 -20.64 16.19 6.45
C LEU A 14 -20.07 15.65 5.14
N ARG A 15 -18.99 14.86 5.19
CA ARG A 15 -18.34 14.31 3.99
C ARG A 15 -19.24 13.35 3.22
N GLN A 16 -20.05 12.56 3.92
CA GLN A 16 -21.07 11.71 3.30
C GLN A 16 -22.10 12.55 2.52
N ARG A 17 -22.52 13.69 3.08
CA ARG A 17 -23.46 14.62 2.40
C ARG A 17 -22.86 15.30 1.18
N ILE A 18 -21.56 15.56 1.14
CA ILE A 18 -20.91 16.21 -0.02
C ILE A 18 -20.77 15.24 -1.21
N ILE A 19 -20.72 13.92 -0.99
CA ILE A 19 -20.61 12.84 -2.00
C ILE A 19 -19.28 12.83 -2.78
N LYS A 20 -18.72 13.99 -3.14
CA LYS A 20 -17.46 14.12 -3.88
C LYS A 20 -16.24 13.97 -3.00
N ARG A 21 -15.09 13.63 -3.59
CA ARG A 21 -13.80 13.60 -2.88
C ARG A 21 -13.39 15.02 -2.46
N GLN A 22 -13.05 15.17 -1.18
CA GLN A 22 -12.64 16.44 -0.58
C GLN A 22 -11.13 16.53 -0.45
N VAL A 23 -10.58 17.74 -0.35
CA VAL A 23 -9.14 17.95 -0.04
C VAL A 23 -8.70 17.19 1.22
N LEU A 24 -9.62 17.04 2.19
CA LEU A 24 -9.40 16.22 3.39
C LEU A 24 -8.98 14.78 3.09
N THR A 25 -9.45 14.17 1.99
CA THR A 25 -9.03 12.82 1.60
C THR A 25 -7.54 12.75 1.25
N THR A 26 -6.94 13.86 0.78
CA THR A 26 -5.52 13.97 0.44
C THR A 26 -4.67 14.35 1.64
N VAL A 27 -5.13 15.24 2.51
CA VAL A 27 -4.33 15.63 3.69
C VAL A 27 -4.39 14.61 4.82
N GLU A 28 -5.39 13.72 4.82
CA GLU A 28 -5.51 12.64 5.81
C GLU A 28 -4.31 11.68 5.84
N VAL A 29 -3.65 11.45 4.70
CA VAL A 29 -2.48 10.57 4.64
C VAL A 29 -1.23 11.17 5.28
N ILE A 30 -1.19 12.50 5.48
CA ILE A 30 -0.06 13.20 6.12
C ILE A 30 -0.31 13.53 7.60
N ALA A 31 -1.36 12.98 8.22
CA ALA A 31 -1.71 13.26 9.62
C ALA A 31 -0.62 12.86 10.64
N LYS A 32 0.35 12.02 10.26
CA LYS A 32 1.54 11.63 11.03
C LYS A 32 1.27 11.37 12.53
N PRO A 33 0.31 10.51 12.91
CA PRO A 33 -0.01 10.27 14.33
C PRO A 33 1.11 9.54 15.07
N ILE A 34 2.02 8.89 14.34
CA ILE A 34 3.20 8.20 14.85
C ILE A 34 4.40 8.73 14.07
N SER A 35 5.48 9.01 14.79
CA SER A 35 6.76 9.41 14.22
C SER A 35 7.85 8.43 14.65
N GLY A 36 8.76 8.12 13.74
CA GLY A 36 9.95 7.34 14.07
C GLY A 36 10.90 8.16 14.94
N GLN A 37 11.61 7.49 15.86
CA GLN A 37 12.56 8.15 16.77
C GLN A 37 13.74 8.83 16.04
N LYS A 38 14.11 8.32 14.86
CA LYS A 38 15.23 8.84 14.04
C LYS A 38 14.74 9.54 12.78
N LYS A 39 13.97 8.83 11.96
CA LYS A 39 13.37 9.34 10.71
C LYS A 39 11.96 8.80 10.55
N THR A 40 11.10 9.58 9.92
CA THR A 40 9.73 9.21 9.56
C THR A 40 9.57 9.32 8.05
N HIS A 41 9.11 8.25 7.41
CA HIS A 41 8.88 8.19 5.98
C HIS A 41 7.38 8.06 5.69
N LEU A 42 6.88 8.80 4.72
CA LEU A 42 5.52 8.60 4.19
C LEU A 42 5.57 7.55 3.08
N VAL A 43 4.78 6.47 3.20
CA VAL A 43 4.57 5.53 2.09
C VAL A 43 3.11 5.59 1.71
N THR A 44 2.80 6.08 0.50
CA THR A 44 1.42 6.23 0.06
C THR A 44 1.26 5.94 -1.42
N GLY A 45 0.07 5.47 -1.78
CA GLY A 45 -0.32 5.28 -3.16
C GLY A 45 -0.88 6.54 -3.82
N TYR A 46 -0.87 6.58 -5.15
CA TYR A 46 -1.58 7.57 -5.94
C TYR A 46 -2.10 6.96 -7.26
N VAL A 47 -3.18 7.55 -7.79
CA VAL A 47 -3.80 7.10 -9.06
C VAL A 47 -3.64 8.11 -10.19
N HIS A 48 -3.56 9.40 -9.89
CA HIS A 48 -3.53 10.48 -10.88
C HIS A 48 -2.11 11.00 -11.08
N LYS A 49 -1.66 11.07 -12.35
CA LYS A 49 -0.30 11.46 -12.75
C LYS A 49 0.23 12.76 -12.10
N PRO A 50 -0.58 13.81 -11.85
CA PRO A 50 -0.08 15.06 -11.24
C PRO A 50 0.09 15.04 -9.72
N TYR A 51 -0.26 13.95 -9.04
CA TYR A 51 -0.27 13.90 -7.58
C TYR A 51 1.09 13.67 -6.90
N PRO A 52 2.09 12.99 -7.51
CA PRO A 52 3.39 12.80 -6.86
C PRO A 52 4.03 14.09 -6.31
N PRO A 53 4.20 15.18 -7.11
CA PRO A 53 4.81 16.40 -6.58
C PRO A 53 3.97 17.02 -5.45
N LYS A 54 2.63 16.96 -5.54
CA LYS A 54 1.74 17.46 -4.48
C LYS A 54 1.91 16.70 -3.17
N TYR A 55 1.98 15.37 -3.24
CA TYR A 55 2.23 14.56 -2.05
C TYR A 55 3.64 14.76 -1.51
N ALA A 56 4.65 14.93 -2.36
CA ALA A 56 6.02 15.22 -1.93
C ALA A 56 6.10 16.55 -1.17
N THR A 57 5.52 17.62 -1.72
CA THR A 57 5.43 18.94 -1.05
C THR A 57 4.69 18.82 0.29
N LEU A 58 3.53 18.16 0.32
CA LEU A 58 2.75 17.97 1.55
C LEU A 58 3.51 17.14 2.60
N ALA A 59 4.22 16.10 2.17
CA ALA A 59 5.00 15.25 3.06
C ALA A 59 6.18 16.02 3.69
N ARG A 60 6.91 16.83 2.89
CA ARG A 60 7.96 17.71 3.41
C ARG A 60 7.39 18.73 4.40
N HIS A 61 6.26 19.36 4.05
CA HIS A 61 5.58 20.32 4.93
C HIS A 61 5.14 19.70 6.26
N ALA A 62 4.63 18.46 6.24
CA ALA A 62 4.26 17.70 7.44
C ALA A 62 5.47 17.12 8.21
N GLY A 63 6.70 17.38 7.74
CA GLY A 63 7.94 16.96 8.40
C GLY A 63 8.22 15.46 8.26
N PHE A 64 7.86 14.83 7.14
CA PHE A 64 8.37 13.52 6.76
C PHE A 64 9.73 13.68 6.07
N GLN A 65 10.77 13.07 6.65
CA GLN A 65 12.14 13.16 6.11
C GLN A 65 12.28 12.47 4.75
N GLY A 66 11.47 11.45 4.48
CA GLY A 66 11.39 10.81 3.17
C GLY A 66 9.96 10.49 2.78
N ALA A 67 9.73 10.30 1.49
CA ALA A 67 8.46 9.75 1.00
C ALA A 67 8.70 8.77 -0.14
N LEU A 68 7.89 7.72 -0.17
CA LEU A 68 7.77 6.77 -1.27
C LEU A 68 6.33 6.83 -1.79
N LEU A 69 6.18 7.32 -3.00
CA LEU A 69 4.92 7.53 -3.68
C LEU A 69 4.78 6.46 -4.75
N VAL A 70 3.88 5.52 -4.51
CA VAL A 70 3.72 4.33 -5.36
C VAL A 70 2.51 4.51 -6.27
N ARG A 71 2.66 4.27 -7.57
CA ARG A 71 1.49 4.11 -8.44
C ARG A 71 0.89 2.72 -8.26
N GLY A 72 0.31 2.48 -7.08
CA GLY A 72 -0.21 1.18 -6.74
C GLY A 72 -1.58 0.89 -7.34
N THR A 73 -1.92 -0.39 -7.37
CA THR A 73 -3.24 -0.85 -7.76
C THR A 73 -4.29 -0.21 -6.86
N GLU A 74 -5.33 0.37 -7.47
CA GLU A 74 -6.42 1.07 -6.76
C GLU A 74 -5.97 2.23 -5.85
N GLY A 75 -4.77 2.75 -6.07
CA GLY A 75 -4.19 3.81 -5.22
C GLY A 75 -3.60 3.29 -3.90
N GLY A 76 -3.39 1.98 -3.79
CA GLY A 76 -2.63 1.36 -2.70
C GLY A 76 -1.12 1.56 -2.83
N VAL A 77 -0.37 0.94 -1.93
CA VAL A 77 1.11 1.01 -1.90
C VAL A 77 1.78 -0.16 -2.63
N ILE A 78 1.00 -1.06 -3.21
CA ILE A 78 1.48 -2.23 -3.95
C ILE A 78 1.37 -1.93 -5.45
N PRO A 79 2.49 -1.87 -6.20
CA PRO A 79 2.46 -1.72 -7.65
C PRO A 79 1.77 -2.90 -8.35
N SER A 80 1.57 -2.79 -9.67
CA SER A 80 1.05 -3.92 -10.44
C SER A 80 2.03 -5.10 -10.40
N LEU A 81 1.54 -6.31 -10.12
CA LEU A 81 2.38 -7.52 -10.10
C LEU A 81 2.78 -8.00 -11.50
N ARG A 82 2.01 -7.60 -12.53
CA ARG A 82 2.18 -8.06 -13.91
C ARG A 82 3.09 -7.19 -14.78
N GLN A 83 3.20 -5.91 -14.47
CA GLN A 83 3.80 -4.95 -15.40
C GLN A 83 4.66 -3.93 -14.68
N GLN A 84 5.61 -3.40 -15.42
CA GLN A 84 6.48 -2.32 -14.99
C GLN A 84 5.67 -1.10 -14.52
N GLY A 85 6.21 -0.44 -13.52
CA GLY A 85 5.65 0.75 -12.90
C GLY A 85 6.69 1.84 -12.67
N MET A 86 6.23 2.89 -12.00
CA MET A 86 7.04 4.03 -11.60
C MET A 86 6.71 4.36 -10.15
N VAL A 87 7.75 4.65 -9.36
CA VAL A 87 7.61 5.26 -8.04
C VAL A 87 8.30 6.61 -8.05
N PHE A 88 7.84 7.52 -7.18
CA PHE A 88 8.52 8.78 -6.91
C PHE A 88 8.98 8.74 -5.46
N ARG A 89 10.21 9.18 -5.19
CA ARG A 89 10.72 9.18 -3.83
C ARG A 89 11.63 10.35 -3.56
N TYR A 90 11.71 10.74 -2.29
CA TYR A 90 12.78 11.59 -1.77
C TYR A 90 13.26 11.06 -0.41
N ASP A 91 14.46 11.44 -0.01
CA ASP A 91 14.98 11.25 1.35
C ASP A 91 15.67 12.54 1.82
N ASN A 92 15.79 12.70 3.14
CA ASN A 92 16.38 13.88 3.80
C ASN A 92 15.86 15.22 3.28
N PHE A 93 14.55 15.31 3.05
CA PHE A 93 13.88 16.50 2.48
C PHE A 93 14.39 16.94 1.10
N GLY A 94 15.20 16.12 0.42
CA GLY A 94 15.69 16.42 -0.93
C GLY A 94 14.58 16.42 -1.97
N GLU A 95 14.95 16.73 -3.21
CA GLU A 95 14.05 16.69 -4.37
C GLU A 95 13.53 15.28 -4.64
N GLU A 96 12.31 15.17 -5.18
CA GLU A 96 11.79 13.87 -5.58
C GLU A 96 12.42 13.39 -6.88
N VAL A 97 12.79 12.11 -6.90
CA VAL A 97 13.28 11.41 -8.09
C VAL A 97 12.30 10.34 -8.49
N SER A 98 12.14 10.15 -9.80
CA SER A 98 11.36 9.04 -10.36
C SER A 98 12.25 7.81 -10.49
N GLN A 99 11.75 6.66 -10.07
CA GLN A 99 12.41 5.37 -10.23
C GLN A 99 11.47 4.38 -10.92
N GLU A 100 11.94 3.83 -12.02
CA GLU A 100 11.29 2.72 -12.69
C GLU A 100 11.41 1.44 -11.86
N ILE A 101 10.33 0.68 -11.79
CA ILE A 101 10.24 -0.57 -11.05
C ILE A 101 9.68 -1.67 -11.95
N ASN A 102 10.27 -2.86 -11.90
CA ASN A 102 9.82 -4.00 -12.70
C ASN A 102 9.64 -5.22 -11.80
N PRO A 103 8.44 -5.82 -11.72
CA PRO A 103 8.21 -7.02 -10.91
C PRO A 103 9.12 -8.20 -11.34
N HIS A 104 9.40 -8.35 -12.63
CA HIS A 104 10.25 -9.42 -13.14
C HIS A 104 11.70 -9.31 -12.65
N ALA A 105 12.21 -8.09 -12.44
CA ALA A 105 13.54 -7.88 -11.87
C ALA A 105 13.64 -8.36 -10.42
N LEU A 106 12.50 -8.61 -9.75
CA LEU A 106 12.42 -9.17 -8.41
C LEU A 106 12.04 -10.67 -8.42
N GLY A 107 11.93 -11.28 -9.61
CA GLY A 107 11.46 -12.66 -9.78
C GLY A 107 9.94 -12.82 -9.61
N ILE A 108 9.16 -11.76 -9.77
CA ILE A 108 7.69 -11.81 -9.71
C ILE A 108 7.17 -11.98 -11.15
N HIS A 109 6.45 -13.07 -11.39
CA HIS A 109 5.89 -13.43 -12.70
C HIS A 109 4.40 -13.74 -12.55
N GLN A 110 3.59 -12.69 -12.41
CA GLN A 110 2.14 -12.80 -12.21
C GLN A 110 1.36 -12.38 -13.45
N GLU A 111 0.36 -13.16 -13.85
CA GLU A 111 -0.58 -12.80 -14.92
C GLU A 111 -1.66 -11.80 -14.46
N VAL A 112 -1.75 -11.58 -13.15
CA VAL A 112 -2.72 -10.68 -12.53
C VAL A 112 -2.06 -9.37 -12.12
N ARG A 113 -2.79 -8.25 -12.24
CA ARG A 113 -2.30 -6.95 -11.79
C ARG A 113 -2.22 -6.84 -10.26
N ALA A 114 -3.13 -7.51 -9.55
CA ALA A 114 -3.34 -7.48 -8.11
C ALA A 114 -3.90 -8.83 -7.66
N VAL A 115 -3.87 -9.09 -6.36
CA VAL A 115 -4.48 -10.30 -5.76
C VAL A 115 -5.98 -10.34 -6.14
N PRO A 116 -6.45 -11.38 -6.85
CA PRO A 116 -7.85 -11.49 -7.20
C PRO A 116 -8.70 -11.81 -5.96
N LEU A 117 -9.97 -11.42 -6.01
CA LEU A 117 -10.95 -11.90 -5.05
C LEU A 117 -11.22 -13.40 -5.31
N PRO A 118 -11.36 -14.23 -4.25
CA PRO A 118 -11.77 -15.62 -4.43
C PRO A 118 -13.11 -15.71 -5.16
N GLU A 119 -13.23 -16.68 -6.06
CA GLU A 119 -14.41 -16.86 -6.91
C GLU A 119 -15.64 -17.34 -6.12
N ASP A 120 -15.40 -18.05 -5.01
CA ASP A 120 -16.41 -18.63 -4.13
C ASP A 120 -16.98 -17.65 -3.09
N LEU A 121 -16.59 -16.38 -3.14
CA LEU A 121 -17.11 -15.38 -2.21
C LEU A 121 -18.63 -15.19 -2.35
N PRO A 122 -19.38 -15.21 -1.24
CA PRO A 122 -20.81 -14.95 -1.28
C PRO A 122 -21.08 -13.53 -1.78
N LYS A 123 -21.97 -13.44 -2.76
CA LYS A 123 -22.40 -12.20 -3.40
C LYS A 123 -23.70 -11.75 -2.74
N GLN A 124 -23.74 -10.52 -2.25
CA GLN A 124 -24.98 -9.91 -1.74
C GLN A 124 -25.54 -8.94 -2.78
N PRO A 125 -26.80 -9.13 -3.23
CA PRO A 125 -27.47 -8.13 -4.05
C PRO A 125 -27.76 -6.87 -3.22
N ARG A 126 -27.48 -5.69 -3.77
CA ARG A 126 -27.99 -4.43 -3.21
C ARG A 126 -29.48 -4.32 -3.53
N ARG A 127 -30.28 -3.91 -2.54
CA ARG A 127 -31.67 -3.50 -2.79
C ARG A 127 -31.64 -2.16 -3.55
N GLY A 128 -31.96 -2.17 -4.84
CA GLY A 128 -32.11 -0.97 -5.68
C GLY A 128 -30.91 -0.56 -6.53
N ASP A 129 -29.88 -1.40 -6.67
CA ASP A 129 -28.67 -1.08 -7.44
C ASP A 129 -28.17 -2.35 -8.17
N GLU A 130 -28.82 -2.70 -9.29
CA GLU A 130 -28.61 -3.95 -10.05
C GLU A 130 -27.19 -4.11 -10.62
N VAL A 131 -26.41 -3.02 -10.64
CA VAL A 131 -25.06 -2.97 -11.23
C VAL A 131 -23.95 -3.30 -10.22
N ALA A 132 -24.21 -3.12 -8.92
CA ALA A 132 -23.19 -3.28 -7.88
C ALA A 132 -23.40 -4.55 -7.07
N ILE A 133 -22.77 -5.65 -7.50
CA ILE A 133 -22.60 -6.83 -6.64
C ILE A 133 -21.67 -6.44 -5.49
N MET A 134 -22.22 -6.28 -4.28
CA MET A 134 -21.40 -6.17 -3.09
C MET A 134 -20.95 -7.57 -2.68
N VAL A 135 -19.64 -7.80 -2.67
CA VAL A 135 -19.08 -8.98 -2.00
C VAL A 135 -19.39 -8.87 -0.50
N ASP A 136 -19.66 -10.01 0.13
CA ASP A 136 -19.80 -10.05 1.57
C ASP A 136 -18.50 -9.55 2.23
N VAL A 137 -18.62 -8.44 2.98
CA VAL A 137 -17.47 -7.74 3.58
C VAL A 137 -16.76 -8.63 4.60
N LYS A 138 -17.51 -9.42 5.38
CA LYS A 138 -16.92 -10.30 6.39
C LYS A 138 -16.19 -11.47 5.72
N ALA A 139 -16.81 -12.09 4.72
CA ALA A 139 -16.19 -13.19 3.98
C ALA A 139 -14.92 -12.71 3.24
N THR A 140 -14.98 -11.52 2.64
CA THR A 140 -13.84 -10.92 1.94
C THR A 140 -12.70 -10.59 2.91
N ALA A 141 -13.01 -10.03 4.08
CA ALA A 141 -12.02 -9.77 5.13
C ALA A 141 -11.37 -11.06 5.64
N ALA A 142 -12.16 -12.12 5.87
CA ALA A 142 -11.66 -13.43 6.29
C ALA A 142 -10.75 -14.06 5.22
N ALA A 143 -11.15 -13.99 3.95
CA ALA A 143 -10.34 -14.49 2.84
C ALA A 143 -9.01 -13.72 2.69
N ALA A 144 -9.04 -12.39 2.78
CA ALA A 144 -7.84 -11.57 2.75
C ALA A 144 -6.89 -11.89 3.92
N ALA A 145 -7.43 -12.06 5.13
CA ALA A 145 -6.65 -12.46 6.30
C ALA A 145 -6.01 -13.84 6.12
N LYS A 146 -6.77 -14.83 5.62
CA LYS A 146 -6.26 -16.17 5.32
C LYS A 146 -5.11 -16.12 4.30
N ALA A 147 -5.28 -15.38 3.20
CA ALA A 147 -4.26 -15.22 2.17
C ALA A 147 -3.00 -14.50 2.72
N GLY A 148 -3.17 -13.50 3.57
CA GLY A 148 -2.06 -12.82 4.24
C GLY A 148 -1.28 -13.75 5.17
N ILE A 149 -1.97 -14.58 5.97
CA ILE A 149 -1.32 -15.57 6.84
C ILE A 149 -0.56 -16.61 6.02
N ALA A 150 -1.14 -17.11 4.92
CA ALA A 150 -0.47 -18.03 3.99
C ALA A 150 0.82 -17.42 3.44
N ALA A 151 0.77 -16.17 2.95
CA ALA A 151 1.94 -15.46 2.46
C ALA A 151 3.04 -15.28 3.52
N LEU A 152 2.67 -14.98 4.79
CA LEU A 152 3.63 -14.88 5.90
C LEU A 152 4.25 -16.24 6.31
N LYS A 153 3.62 -17.36 5.92
CA LYS A 153 4.20 -18.70 6.06
C LYS A 153 5.13 -19.09 4.90
N GLY A 154 5.28 -18.21 3.90
CA GLY A 154 6.07 -18.49 2.70
C GLY A 154 5.32 -19.25 1.62
N GLU A 155 3.98 -19.35 1.69
CA GLU A 155 3.20 -19.97 0.61
C GLU A 155 3.23 -19.08 -0.64
N PRO A 156 3.68 -19.60 -1.80
CA PRO A 156 3.82 -18.79 -3.02
C PRO A 156 2.45 -18.39 -3.58
N GLY A 157 2.39 -17.21 -4.21
CA GLY A 157 1.21 -16.71 -4.88
C GLY A 157 1.13 -15.17 -4.93
N PRO A 158 0.06 -14.60 -5.50
CA PRO A 158 -0.07 -13.16 -5.69
C PRO A 158 0.05 -12.34 -4.40
N THR A 159 -0.43 -12.87 -3.27
CA THR A 159 -0.34 -12.20 -1.97
C THR A 159 1.09 -12.19 -1.43
N TYR A 160 1.82 -13.30 -1.58
CA TYR A 160 3.25 -13.36 -1.26
C TYR A 160 4.03 -12.36 -2.11
N ASP A 161 3.79 -12.34 -3.42
CA ASP A 161 4.47 -11.42 -4.33
C ASP A 161 4.14 -9.96 -4.04
N SER A 162 2.92 -9.68 -3.58
CA SER A 162 2.52 -8.35 -3.12
C SER A 162 3.31 -7.90 -1.89
N LEU A 163 3.50 -8.79 -0.90
CA LEU A 163 4.32 -8.51 0.29
C LEU A 163 5.79 -8.34 -0.08
N LEU A 164 6.31 -9.22 -0.92
CA LEU A 164 7.68 -9.16 -1.43
C LEU A 164 7.91 -7.81 -2.14
N TYR A 165 7.03 -7.42 -3.07
CA TYR A 165 7.23 -6.22 -3.86
C TYR A 165 7.16 -4.94 -3.02
N ALA A 166 6.08 -4.75 -2.25
CA ALA A 166 5.92 -3.55 -1.43
C ALA A 166 6.98 -3.47 -0.33
N GLY A 167 7.29 -4.60 0.32
CA GLY A 167 8.35 -4.67 1.32
C GLY A 167 9.71 -4.30 0.73
N SER A 168 10.04 -4.79 -0.48
CA SER A 168 11.32 -4.53 -1.13
C SER A 168 11.49 -3.04 -1.42
N LEU A 169 10.43 -2.40 -1.91
CA LEU A 169 10.41 -0.96 -2.13
C LEU A 169 10.63 -0.18 -0.83
N ILE A 170 10.02 -0.61 0.28
CA ILE A 170 10.18 0.06 1.58
C ILE A 170 11.59 -0.10 2.12
N LEU A 171 12.17 -1.31 2.07
CA LEU A 171 13.54 -1.56 2.56
C LEU A 171 14.57 -0.76 1.74
N TRP A 172 14.45 -0.78 0.42
CA TRP A 172 15.29 0.02 -0.47
C TRP A 172 15.09 1.53 -0.25
N HIS A 173 13.85 1.99 -0.13
CA HIS A 173 13.55 3.40 0.09
C HIS A 173 14.13 3.93 1.40
N THR A 174 14.03 3.13 2.47
CA THR A 174 14.51 3.51 3.81
C THR A 174 16.01 3.29 4.00
N GLY A 175 16.74 2.91 2.95
CA GLY A 175 18.19 2.65 2.99
C GLY A 175 18.57 1.43 3.81
N ARG A 176 17.63 0.53 4.08
CA ARG A 176 17.91 -0.75 4.78
C ARG A 176 18.60 -1.75 3.86
N GLU A 177 18.44 -1.58 2.56
CA GLU A 177 19.10 -2.33 1.51
C GLU A 177 19.52 -1.38 0.39
N THR A 178 20.62 -1.71 -0.28
CA THR A 178 21.25 -0.84 -1.29
C THR A 178 20.60 -0.91 -2.66
N SER A 179 19.94 -2.03 -2.98
CA SER A 179 19.21 -2.25 -4.22
C SER A 179 17.86 -2.93 -3.97
N LEU A 180 16.95 -2.82 -4.94
CA LEU A 180 15.67 -3.53 -4.89
C LEU A 180 15.86 -5.05 -4.91
N GLU A 181 16.86 -5.54 -5.63
CA GLU A 181 17.19 -6.96 -5.68
C GLU A 181 17.67 -7.48 -4.32
N ALA A 182 18.57 -6.75 -3.65
CA ALA A 182 19.02 -7.10 -2.30
C ALA A 182 17.85 -7.10 -1.30
N ALA A 183 16.96 -6.11 -1.42
CA ALA A 183 15.73 -6.04 -0.63
C ALA A 183 14.80 -7.23 -0.86
N ALA A 184 14.59 -7.62 -2.12
CA ALA A 184 13.77 -8.77 -2.47
C ALA A 184 14.37 -10.08 -1.96
N ASN A 185 15.68 -10.29 -2.14
CA ASN A 185 16.35 -11.49 -1.66
C ASN A 185 16.25 -11.62 -0.14
N ARG A 186 16.50 -10.53 0.60
CA ARG A 186 16.34 -10.51 2.06
C ARG A 186 14.90 -10.82 2.49
N LEU A 187 13.91 -10.23 1.83
CA LEU A 187 12.50 -10.47 2.17
C LEU A 187 12.07 -11.90 1.85
N ARG A 188 12.52 -12.45 0.73
CA ARG A 188 12.29 -13.84 0.35
C ARG A 188 12.82 -14.78 1.41
N THR A 189 14.09 -14.64 1.83
CA THR A 189 14.66 -15.44 2.94
C THR A 189 13.81 -15.37 4.21
N VAL A 190 13.32 -14.18 4.55
CA VAL A 190 12.53 -13.96 5.76
C VAL A 190 11.13 -14.58 5.64
N LEU A 191 10.42 -14.38 4.52
CA LEU A 191 9.10 -14.96 4.26
C LEU A 191 9.17 -16.49 4.17
N ASP A 192 10.14 -17.02 3.42
CA ASP A 192 10.31 -18.46 3.17
C ASP A 192 10.72 -19.23 4.43
N SER A 193 11.28 -18.55 5.43
CA SER A 193 11.54 -19.16 6.74
C SER A 193 10.26 -19.54 7.50
N GLY A 194 9.09 -19.03 7.08
CA GLY A 194 7.80 -19.19 7.76
C GLY A 194 7.69 -18.50 9.12
N ASN A 195 8.79 -17.90 9.61
CA ASN A 195 8.87 -17.32 10.95
C ASN A 195 8.29 -15.91 11.05
N THR A 196 7.96 -15.26 9.93
CA THR A 196 7.36 -13.91 10.00
C THR A 196 6.02 -13.90 10.71
N LEU A 197 5.25 -14.99 10.60
CA LEU A 197 3.99 -15.16 11.31
C LEU A 197 4.15 -15.08 12.84
N ASN A 198 5.30 -15.46 13.38
CA ASN A 198 5.55 -15.40 14.82
C ASN A 198 5.59 -13.96 15.37
N ARG A 199 5.75 -12.94 14.51
CA ARG A 199 5.68 -11.53 14.92
C ARG A 199 4.25 -10.98 15.01
N LEU A 200 3.27 -11.71 14.48
CA LEU A 200 1.86 -11.31 14.52
C LEU A 200 1.14 -11.84 15.78
N ARG A 201 1.70 -12.88 16.40
CA ARG A 201 1.21 -13.50 17.65
C ARG A 201 1.75 -12.74 18.86
#